data_AF-A0AA88YD29-F1
#
_entry.id   AF-A0AA88YD29-F1
#
_cell.length_a   1.000
_cell.length_b   1.000
_cell.length_c   1.000
_cell.angle_alpha   90.00
_cell.angle_beta   90.00
_cell.angle_gamma   90.00
#
_symmetry.space_group_name_H-M   'P 1'
#
loop_
_entity.id
_entity.type
_entity.pdbx_description
1 polymer ?
#
loop_
_entity_poly.entity_id
_entity_poly.type
_entity_poly.pdbx_seq_one_letter_code
_entity_poly.pdbx_strand_id
1 'polypeptide(L)'
;RYNKLFQLQPHLLDHHDDILTIPRSKVIIVYVEKNQRNIILEDPDQELGDLRRTTVEAALKMGATVVVVYMHHDESRNLGNNELYCPKLQSVTRHYVLSKLEKQKCVLSVYDSFSAFQKQRLKQIVSDSTKDK
;
A
#
# COMPACT_ATOMS: atom_id res chain seq x y z
N ARG A 1 4.83 4.58 31.43
CA ARG A 1 4.97 4.75 29.97
C ARG A 1 3.71 4.18 29.32
N TYR A 2 2.83 5.02 28.78
CA TYR A 2 1.58 4.55 28.17
C TYR A 2 1.90 3.78 26.89
N ASN A 3 1.66 2.46 26.90
CA ASN A 3 1.53 1.69 25.67
C ASN A 3 0.30 2.23 24.96
N LYS A 4 0.48 3.12 23.99
CA LYS A 4 -0.58 3.50 23.07
C LYS A 4 -0.85 2.25 22.23
N LEU A 5 -1.89 1.49 22.60
CA LEU A 5 -2.33 0.33 21.83
C LEU A 5 -2.72 0.83 20.44
N PHE A 6 -2.05 0.31 19.42
CA PHE A 6 -2.50 0.49 18.04
C PHE A 6 -3.80 -0.29 17.88
N GLN A 7 -4.86 0.38 17.47
CA GLN A 7 -6.08 -0.30 17.05
C GLN A 7 -5.98 -0.54 15.54
N LEU A 8 -5.95 -1.81 15.16
CA LEU A 8 -6.07 -2.21 13.77
C LEU A 8 -7.56 -2.36 13.46
N GLN A 9 -8.03 -1.70 12.41
CA GLN A 9 -9.41 -1.80 11.92
C GLN A 9 -9.35 -2.31 10.47
N PRO A 10 -9.72 -3.58 10.21
CA PRO A 10 -9.83 -4.07 8.85
C PRO A 10 -11.06 -3.47 8.18
N HIS A 11 -10.91 -3.06 6.91
CA HIS A 11 -11.98 -2.55 6.08
C HIS A 11 -11.88 -3.20 4.70
N LEU A 12 -12.95 -3.86 4.29
CA LEU A 12 -13.11 -4.35 2.91
C LEU A 12 -13.71 -3.22 2.08
N LEU A 13 -13.21 -3.06 0.86
CA LEU A 13 -13.69 -2.06 -0.10
C LEU A 13 -14.00 -2.78 -1.41
N ASP A 14 -15.27 -2.89 -1.72
CA ASP A 14 -15.74 -3.52 -2.95
C ASP A 14 -16.33 -2.49 -3.91
N HIS A 15 -16.80 -1.35 -3.39
CA HIS A 15 -17.52 -0.31 -4.12
C HIS A 15 -16.99 1.10 -3.77
N HIS A 16 -17.23 2.09 -4.63
CA HIS A 16 -16.76 3.46 -4.40
C HIS A 16 -17.34 4.10 -3.14
N ASP A 17 -18.58 3.76 -2.77
CA ASP A 17 -19.22 4.29 -1.57
C ASP A 17 -18.50 3.83 -0.28
N ASP A 18 -17.80 2.69 -0.32
CA ASP A 18 -17.05 2.18 0.83
C ASP A 18 -15.87 3.09 1.19
N ILE A 19 -15.35 3.87 0.23
CA ILE A 19 -14.25 4.84 0.46
C ILE A 19 -14.66 5.86 1.53
N LEU A 20 -15.94 6.25 1.56
CA LEU A 20 -16.46 7.21 2.54
C LEU A 20 -16.46 6.65 3.97
N THR A 21 -16.38 5.32 4.11
CA THR A 21 -16.39 4.64 5.40
C THR A 21 -14.99 4.44 5.99
N ILE A 22 -13.93 4.77 5.24
CA ILE A 22 -12.55 4.62 5.69
C ILE A 22 -12.31 5.51 6.93
N PRO A 23 -11.93 4.94 8.09
CA PRO A 23 -11.69 5.73 9.29
C PRO A 23 -10.42 6.56 9.16
N ARG A 24 -10.43 7.74 9.77
CA ARG A 24 -9.24 8.59 9.84
C ARG A 24 -8.13 7.90 10.63
N SER A 25 -7.04 7.57 9.93
CA SER A 25 -5.91 6.82 10.49
C SER A 25 -4.60 7.51 10.17
N LYS A 26 -3.60 7.36 11.06
CA LYS A 26 -2.23 7.88 10.81
C LYS A 26 -1.51 7.11 9.71
N VAL A 27 -1.73 5.80 9.66
CA VAL A 27 -1.16 4.89 8.67
C VAL A 27 -2.31 4.06 8.11
N ILE A 28 -2.39 3.96 6.78
CA ILE A 28 -3.36 3.10 6.08
C ILE A 28 -2.56 2.15 5.21
N ILE A 29 -2.81 0.85 5.35
CA ILE A 29 -2.20 -0.19 4.51
C ILE A 29 -3.28 -0.71 3.57
N VAL A 30 -3.10 -0.48 2.28
CA VAL A 30 -4.03 -0.91 1.22
C VAL A 30 -3.50 -2.21 0.62
N TYR A 31 -4.23 -3.30 0.85
CA TYR A 31 -3.95 -4.59 0.25
C TYR A 31 -4.66 -4.68 -1.09
N VAL A 32 -3.90 -4.94 -2.15
CA VAL A 32 -4.42 -5.10 -3.50
C VAL A 32 -4.22 -6.54 -3.94
N GLU A 33 -5.31 -7.22 -4.28
CA GLU A 33 -5.26 -8.59 -4.78
C GLU A 33 -4.64 -8.68 -6.17
N LYS A 34 -4.01 -9.84 -6.43
CA LYS A 34 -3.45 -10.15 -7.75
C LYS A 34 -4.54 -10.18 -8.81
N ASN A 35 -4.24 -9.62 -9.97
CA ASN A 35 -5.03 -9.77 -11.18
C ASN A 35 -4.14 -10.23 -12.35
N GLN A 36 -4.78 -10.67 -13.43
CA GLN A 36 -4.10 -11.21 -14.61
C GLN A 36 -3.17 -10.22 -15.30
N ARG A 37 -3.43 -8.91 -15.15
CA ARG A 37 -2.68 -7.84 -15.82
C ARG A 37 -1.60 -7.20 -14.93
N ASN A 38 -1.43 -7.67 -13.70
CA ASN A 38 -0.53 -7.07 -12.71
C ASN A 38 -0.75 -5.56 -12.46
N ILE A 39 -2.00 -5.12 -12.60
CA ILE A 39 -2.39 -3.73 -12.31
C ILE A 39 -2.44 -3.56 -10.80
N ILE A 40 -1.67 -2.63 -10.24
CA ILE A 40 -1.72 -2.33 -8.80
C ILE A 40 -2.76 -1.23 -8.54
N LEU A 41 -2.61 -0.10 -9.23
CA LEU A 41 -3.62 0.97 -9.30
C LEU A 41 -3.93 1.19 -10.77
N GLU A 42 -5.19 1.47 -11.07
CA GLU A 42 -5.66 1.75 -12.42
C GLU A 42 -5.09 3.07 -12.93
N ASP A 43 -4.52 3.08 -14.13
CA ASP A 43 -4.18 4.30 -14.86
C ASP A 43 -5.45 4.82 -15.57
N PRO A 44 -5.85 6.09 -15.35
CA PRO A 44 -7.05 6.67 -15.97
C PRO A 44 -7.09 6.53 -17.50
N ASP A 45 -5.93 6.48 -18.16
CA ASP A 45 -5.84 6.46 -19.61
C ASP A 45 -5.79 5.03 -20.19
N GLN A 46 -5.63 3.99 -19.36
CA GLN A 46 -5.39 2.61 -19.82
C GLN A 46 -6.36 1.57 -19.24
N GLU A 47 -6.93 1.82 -18.06
CA GLU A 47 -7.78 0.87 -17.36
C GLU A 47 -9.22 1.39 -17.19
N LEU A 48 -10.19 0.46 -17.28
CA LEU A 48 -11.57 0.73 -16.91
C LEU A 48 -11.76 0.54 -15.40
N GLY A 49 -12.42 1.52 -14.78
CA GLY A 49 -12.57 1.60 -13.32
C GLY A 49 -11.39 2.26 -12.63
N ASP A 50 -11.58 2.67 -11.38
CA ASP A 50 -10.56 3.41 -10.63
C ASP A 50 -10.64 3.22 -9.11
N LEU A 51 -11.33 2.17 -8.63
CA LEU A 51 -11.62 1.99 -7.21
C LEU A 51 -10.33 1.97 -6.37
N ARG A 52 -9.29 1.24 -6.80
CA ARG A 52 -8.04 1.14 -6.03
C ARG A 52 -7.28 2.46 -6.06
N ARG A 53 -7.17 3.09 -7.24
CA ARG A 53 -6.56 4.43 -7.37
C ARG A 53 -7.27 5.44 -6.48
N THR A 54 -8.58 5.58 -6.60
CA THR A 54 -9.39 6.57 -5.87
C THR A 54 -9.37 6.31 -4.36
N THR A 55 -9.34 5.04 -3.93
CA THR A 55 -9.13 4.66 -2.52
C THR A 55 -7.80 5.20 -1.98
N VAL A 56 -6.69 4.93 -2.69
CA VAL A 56 -5.36 5.39 -2.28
C VAL A 56 -5.28 6.92 -2.25
N GLU A 57 -5.86 7.58 -3.25
CA GLU A 57 -5.89 9.05 -3.31
C GLU A 57 -6.74 9.66 -2.19
N ALA A 58 -7.89 9.07 -1.85
CA ALA A 58 -8.71 9.50 -0.74
C ALA A 58 -7.95 9.37 0.59
N ALA A 59 -7.31 8.23 0.83
CA ALA A 59 -6.49 8.00 2.02
C ALA A 59 -5.33 9.02 2.13
N LEU A 60 -4.67 9.35 1.02
CA LEU A 60 -3.63 10.39 0.98
C LEU A 60 -4.21 11.78 1.29
N LYS A 61 -5.37 12.13 0.71
CA LYS A 61 -6.06 13.42 0.97
C LYS A 61 -6.50 13.56 2.43
N MET A 62 -6.76 12.46 3.13
CA MET A 62 -7.05 12.45 4.58
C MET A 62 -5.82 12.74 5.45
N GLY A 63 -4.62 12.80 4.85
CA GLY A 63 -3.35 13.04 5.53
C GLY A 63 -2.73 11.79 6.15
N ALA A 64 -3.16 10.59 5.74
CA ALA A 64 -2.56 9.35 6.21
C ALA A 64 -1.24 9.04 5.47
N THR A 65 -0.31 8.38 6.14
CA THR A 65 0.78 7.68 5.45
C THR A 65 0.21 6.40 4.83
N VAL A 66 0.15 6.35 3.51
CA VAL A 66 -0.42 5.20 2.79
C VAL A 66 0.68 4.24 2.36
N VAL A 67 0.48 2.95 2.63
CA VAL A 67 1.33 1.85 2.14
C VAL A 67 0.49 0.97 1.23
N VAL A 68 0.92 0.75 0.00
CA VAL A 68 0.25 -0.15 -0.96
C VAL A 68 0.98 -1.49 -0.97
N VAL A 69 0.24 -2.58 -0.81
CA VAL A 69 0.77 -3.95 -0.80
C VAL A 69 0.09 -4.76 -1.90
N TYR A 70 0.83 -5.12 -2.94
CA TYR A 70 0.35 -6.02 -3.99
C TYR A 70 0.53 -7.48 -3.58
N MET A 71 -0.57 -8.20 -3.41
CA MET A 71 -0.62 -9.53 -2.82
C MET A 71 -0.47 -10.64 -3.86
N HIS A 72 0.03 -11.80 -3.44
CA HIS A 72 0.14 -13.03 -4.24
C HIS A 72 0.88 -12.90 -5.58
N HIS A 73 1.74 -11.91 -5.74
CA HIS A 73 2.55 -11.75 -6.95
C HIS A 73 3.63 -12.84 -7.01
N ASP A 74 3.63 -13.67 -8.06
CA ASP A 74 4.41 -14.91 -8.11
C ASP A 74 5.91 -14.63 -8.02
N GLU A 75 6.38 -13.62 -8.75
CA GLU A 75 7.78 -13.22 -8.76
C GLU A 75 8.23 -12.57 -7.44
N SER A 76 7.29 -12.27 -6.55
CA SER A 76 7.60 -11.80 -5.20
C SER A 76 7.96 -12.94 -4.23
N ARG A 77 7.84 -14.21 -4.65
CA ARG A 77 8.30 -15.37 -3.85
C ARG A 77 9.80 -15.37 -3.60
N ASN A 78 10.57 -14.83 -4.55
CA ASN A 78 12.04 -14.80 -4.51
C ASN A 78 12.57 -13.35 -4.49
N LEU A 79 11.91 -12.45 -3.75
CA LEU A 79 12.40 -11.08 -3.55
C LEU A 79 13.81 -11.09 -2.96
N GLY A 80 14.66 -10.20 -3.46
CA GLY A 80 15.97 -9.95 -2.86
C GLY A 80 15.84 -9.49 -1.41
N ASN A 81 16.87 -9.75 -0.61
CA ASN A 81 16.86 -9.48 0.85
C ASN A 81 16.56 -8.02 1.22
N ASN A 82 16.79 -7.07 0.30
CA ASN A 82 16.59 -5.63 0.51
C ASN A 82 15.55 -5.02 -0.45
N GLU A 83 14.70 -5.85 -1.05
CA GLU A 83 13.66 -5.39 -1.97
C GLU A 83 12.32 -5.23 -1.25
N LEU A 84 11.61 -4.13 -1.54
CA LEU A 84 10.25 -3.91 -1.04
C LEU A 84 9.20 -4.48 -1.99
N TYR A 85 9.47 -4.46 -3.30
CA TYR A 85 8.57 -4.96 -4.33
C TYR A 85 9.37 -5.58 -5.48
N CYS A 86 8.71 -6.40 -6.30
CA CYS A 86 9.36 -7.06 -7.43
C CYS A 86 9.73 -6.03 -8.52
N PRO A 87 11.00 -5.95 -8.96
CA PRO A 87 11.42 -4.97 -9.97
C PRO A 87 10.70 -5.06 -11.33
N LYS A 88 10.06 -6.20 -11.63
CA LYS A 88 9.26 -6.40 -12.85
C LYS A 88 7.93 -5.62 -12.85
N LEU A 89 7.48 -5.12 -11.70
CA LEU A 89 6.28 -4.30 -11.57
C LEU A 89 6.56 -2.86 -12.05
N GLN A 90 6.72 -2.68 -13.36
CA GLN A 90 7.08 -1.39 -13.97
C GLN A 90 6.06 -0.27 -13.69
N SER A 91 4.81 -0.62 -13.39
CA SER A 91 3.78 0.35 -12.98
C SER A 91 4.16 1.10 -11.71
N VAL A 92 4.97 0.51 -10.81
CA VAL A 92 5.40 1.16 -9.58
C VAL A 92 6.18 2.45 -9.85
N THR A 93 7.02 2.48 -10.89
CA THR A 93 7.82 3.66 -11.23
C THR A 93 7.15 4.58 -12.25
N ARG A 94 6.17 4.06 -13.03
CA ARG A 94 5.48 4.83 -14.09
C ARG A 94 4.19 5.50 -13.62
N HIS A 95 3.41 4.83 -12.78
CA HIS A 95 2.11 5.35 -12.34
C HIS A 95 2.29 6.55 -11.42
N TYR A 96 1.55 7.63 -11.64
CA TYR A 96 1.79 8.92 -10.99
C TYR A 96 1.59 8.91 -9.46
N VAL A 97 0.72 8.03 -8.95
CA VAL A 97 0.56 7.82 -7.49
C VAL A 97 1.62 6.86 -6.95
N LEU A 98 1.87 5.74 -7.64
CA LEU A 98 2.77 4.70 -7.13
C LEU A 98 4.21 5.19 -7.10
N SER A 99 4.64 5.95 -8.12
CA SER A 99 5.98 6.53 -8.18
C SER A 99 6.26 7.51 -7.03
N LYS A 100 5.24 8.19 -6.51
CA LYS A 100 5.37 9.04 -5.32
C LYS A 100 5.50 8.20 -4.05
N LEU A 101 4.69 7.16 -3.91
CA LEU A 101 4.75 6.23 -2.79
C LEU A 101 6.05 5.41 -2.77
N GLU A 102 6.57 5.06 -3.95
CA GLU A 102 7.84 4.33 -4.12
C GLU A 102 9.02 5.14 -3.57
N LYS A 103 9.09 6.44 -3.89
CA LYS A 103 10.10 7.35 -3.34
C LYS A 103 10.04 7.44 -1.81
N GLN A 104 8.85 7.25 -1.25
CA GLN A 104 8.61 7.18 0.19
C GLN A 104 8.79 5.77 0.77
N LYS A 105 9.22 4.79 -0.04
CA LYS A 105 9.37 3.38 0.35
C LYS A 105 8.08 2.80 0.93
N CYS A 106 6.95 3.12 0.29
CA CYS A 106 5.59 2.77 0.70
C CYS A 106 4.85 1.87 -0.32
N VAL A 107 5.57 1.27 -1.27
CA VAL A 107 5.02 0.26 -2.18
C VAL A 107 5.70 -1.07 -1.92
N LEU A 108 4.90 -2.10 -1.66
CA LEU A 108 5.35 -3.45 -1.39
C LEU A 108 4.67 -4.43 -2.35
N SER A 109 5.32 -5.55 -2.61
CA SER A 109 4.68 -6.72 -3.21
C SER A 109 5.06 -7.96 -2.42
N VAL A 110 4.14 -8.90 -2.24
CA VAL A 110 4.38 -10.15 -1.52
C VAL A 110 3.77 -11.32 -2.27
N TYR A 111 4.28 -12.52 -2.05
CA TYR A 111 3.59 -13.74 -2.42
C TYR A 111 2.62 -14.12 -1.28
N ASP A 112 3.12 -14.70 -0.18
CA ASP A 112 2.29 -15.09 0.97
C ASP A 112 2.59 -14.31 2.26
N SER A 113 3.81 -13.78 2.39
CA SER A 113 4.22 -13.11 3.63
C SER A 113 5.28 -12.04 3.38
N PHE A 114 5.36 -11.10 4.32
CA PHE A 114 6.40 -10.07 4.31
C PHE A 114 7.77 -10.65 4.69
N SER A 115 8.80 -10.24 3.95
CA SER A 115 10.20 -10.48 4.31
C SER A 115 10.59 -9.75 5.61
N ALA A 116 11.72 -10.12 6.21
CA ALA A 116 12.24 -9.43 7.39
C ALA A 116 12.47 -7.93 7.11
N PHE A 117 12.98 -7.60 5.93
CA PHE A 117 13.22 -6.23 5.49
C PHE A 117 11.92 -5.43 5.33
N GLN A 118 10.90 -6.01 4.69
CA GLN A 118 9.58 -5.40 4.57
C GLN A 118 8.94 -5.16 5.95
N LYS A 119 9.02 -6.15 6.87
CA LYS A 119 8.54 -6.00 8.26
C LYS A 119 9.27 -4.88 8.99
N GLN A 120 10.59 -4.76 8.82
CA GLN A 120 11.37 -3.66 9.40
C GLN A 120 10.91 -2.31 8.86
N ARG A 121 10.67 -2.21 7.54
CA ARG A 121 10.16 -0.99 6.92
C ARG A 121 8.79 -0.60 7.47
N LEU A 122 7.86 -1.55 7.56
CA LEU A 122 6.53 -1.30 8.13
C LEU A 122 6.62 -0.81 9.59
N LYS A 123 7.48 -1.42 10.40
CA LYS A 123 7.74 -0.96 11.78
C LYS A 123 8.28 0.48 11.83
N GLN A 124 9.16 0.85 10.91
CA GLN A 124 9.67 2.23 10.80
C GLN A 124 8.55 3.20 10.46
N ILE A 125 7.73 2.90 9.45
CA ILE A 125 6.59 3.74 9.04
C ILE A 125 5.65 3.99 10.23
N VAL A 126 5.27 2.93 10.92
CA VAL A 126 4.39 3.03 12.10
C VAL A 126 5.06 3.86 13.20
N SER A 127 6.35 3.64 13.47
CA SER A 127 7.09 4.39 14.49
C SER A 127 7.19 5.88 14.15
N ASP A 128 7.50 6.23 12.91
CA ASP A 128 7.66 7.62 12.46
C ASP A 128 6.32 8.37 12.52
N SER A 129 5.21 7.71 12.16
CA SER A 129 3.85 8.29 12.31
C SER A 129 3.47 8.64 13.76
N THR A 130 4.19 8.10 14.74
CA THR A 130 3.96 8.37 16.17
C THR A 130 4.88 9.43 16.78
N LYS A 131 5.95 9.81 16.08
CA LYS A 131 6.93 10.79 16.57
C LYS A 131 6.49 12.25 16.37
N ASP A 132 5.47 12.49 15.56
CA ASP A 132 4.81 13.80 15.47
C ASP A 132 3.98 14.05 16.74
N LYS A 133 4.65 14.60 17.76
CA LYS A 133 4.10 15.33 18.90
C LYS A 133 5.09 16.42 19.34
#